data_AF-A0A6G4RE79-F1
#
_entry.id   AF-A0A6G4RE79-F1
#
_cell.length_a   1.000
_cell.length_b   1.000
_cell.length_c   1.000
_cell.angle_alpha   90.00
_cell.angle_beta   90.00
_cell.angle_gamma   90.00
#
_symmetry.space_group_name_H-M   'P 1'
#
loop_
_entity.id
_entity.type
_entity.pdbx_description
1 polymer ?
#
loop_
_entity_poly.entity_id
_entity_poly.type
_entity_poly.pdbx_seq_one_letter_code
_entity_poly.pdbx_strand_id
1 'polypeptide(L)'
;MDAIITGEGEGIVGLSIIDNNDVEHLIEINDGGEITAHQQDGYPDDPDERTFEESEAVGTSRRFAKWHVYRERGYPTLPPHENPDRIAATLVAIAQLSDEDFDTLFGNYYRQHAHHFQPDLEAPIEPPADIDADEFLRYELDVYLGVDEGLEETIQEFVAVGFDEAAGRTLKSLAEPVDVDFDPQAALGLEVEAVSDIRVAYQTGPGNEQVLEIESPREREPDTIIQLVPLPTGSLDMFRLLLCHHLGCQIRDCYLEMGVEPPEAFRLVGHGFHQSAQRYRLLEYFKDYFDFGADIPGYRTIDLGQDSDHATL
;
A
#
# COMPACT_ATOMS: atom_id res chain seq x y z
N MET A 1 -9.52 -3.76 -17.23
CA MET A 1 -10.54 -4.44 -16.43
C MET A 1 -11.85 -3.69 -16.58
N ASP A 2 -12.96 -4.41 -16.73
CA ASP A 2 -14.32 -3.88 -16.68
C ASP A 2 -15.19 -4.85 -15.87
N ALA A 3 -16.19 -4.35 -15.14
CA ALA A 3 -17.04 -5.18 -14.30
C ALA A 3 -18.50 -4.71 -14.30
N ILE A 4 -19.39 -5.70 -14.20
CA ILE A 4 -20.80 -5.49 -13.88
C ILE A 4 -21.23 -6.41 -12.74
N ILE A 5 -22.01 -5.87 -11.80
CA ILE A 5 -22.71 -6.69 -10.80
C ILE A 5 -23.90 -7.36 -11.48
N THR A 6 -23.89 -8.69 -11.53
CA THR A 6 -24.89 -9.51 -12.24
C THR A 6 -26.06 -9.91 -11.34
N GLY A 7 -25.85 -9.90 -10.03
CA GLY A 7 -26.89 -10.20 -9.04
C GLY A 7 -26.39 -10.01 -7.61
N GLU A 8 -27.32 -9.87 -6.69
CA GLU A 8 -27.04 -9.76 -5.26
C GLU A 8 -28.16 -10.43 -4.47
N GLY A 9 -27.82 -11.33 -3.56
CA GLY A 9 -28.77 -12.07 -2.75
C GLY A 9 -28.11 -13.03 -1.78
N GLU A 10 -28.77 -13.31 -0.66
CA GLU A 10 -28.27 -14.24 0.38
C GLU A 10 -26.87 -13.90 0.93
N GLY A 11 -26.49 -12.62 0.91
CA GLY A 11 -25.16 -12.18 1.35
C GLY A 11 -24.05 -12.40 0.31
N ILE A 12 -24.40 -12.73 -0.94
CA ILE A 12 -23.48 -12.96 -2.05
C ILE A 12 -23.73 -11.93 -3.16
N VAL A 13 -22.65 -11.38 -3.70
CA VAL A 13 -22.62 -10.51 -4.87
C VAL A 13 -21.98 -11.27 -6.03
N GLY A 14 -22.71 -11.40 -7.13
CA GLY A 14 -22.21 -11.97 -8.38
C GLY A 14 -21.69 -10.88 -9.32
N LEU A 15 -20.57 -11.13 -9.99
CA LEU A 15 -19.90 -10.23 -10.92
C LEU A 15 -19.59 -10.95 -12.24
N SER A 16 -19.70 -10.22 -13.36
CA SER A 16 -19.01 -10.55 -14.61
C SER A 16 -17.91 -9.51 -14.80
N ILE A 17 -16.68 -9.98 -14.99
CA ILE A 17 -15.47 -9.16 -15.11
C ILE A 17 -14.78 -9.52 -16.41
N ILE A 18 -14.46 -8.51 -17.22
CA ILE A 18 -13.58 -8.66 -18.38
C ILE A 18 -12.18 -8.24 -17.97
N ASP A 19 -11.22 -9.17 -18.03
CA ASP A 19 -9.84 -8.89 -17.67
C ASP A 19 -9.07 -8.14 -18.79
N ASN A 20 -7.79 -7.84 -18.56
CA ASN A 20 -6.97 -7.11 -19.54
C ASN A 20 -6.58 -7.94 -20.77
N ASN A 21 -6.90 -9.25 -20.78
CA ASN A 21 -6.70 -10.16 -21.90
C ASN A 21 -8.03 -10.49 -22.61
N ASP A 22 -9.08 -9.71 -22.35
CA ASP A 22 -10.44 -9.90 -22.86
C ASP A 22 -11.08 -11.24 -22.44
N VAL A 23 -10.65 -11.83 -21.32
CA VAL A 23 -11.25 -13.04 -20.73
C VAL A 23 -12.37 -12.65 -19.77
N GLU A 24 -13.52 -13.30 -19.90
CA GLU A 24 -14.64 -13.14 -18.97
C GLU A 24 -14.46 -14.05 -17.74
N HIS A 25 -14.62 -13.45 -16.57
CA HIS A 25 -14.65 -14.10 -15.28
C HIS A 25 -16.00 -13.89 -14.62
N LEU A 26 -16.67 -14.99 -14.24
CA LEU A 26 -17.84 -14.97 -13.39
C LEU A 26 -17.40 -15.28 -11.95
N ILE A 27 -17.55 -14.29 -11.08
CA ILE A 27 -17.05 -14.35 -9.70
C ILE A 27 -18.20 -14.10 -8.73
N GLU A 28 -18.29 -14.89 -7.67
CA GLU A 28 -19.19 -14.67 -6.55
C GLU A 28 -18.37 -14.36 -5.29
N ILE A 29 -18.78 -13.31 -4.58
CA ILE A 29 -18.11 -12.81 -3.38
C ILE A 29 -19.14 -12.62 -2.27
N ASN A 30 -18.84 -13.04 -1.04
CA ASN A 30 -19.67 -12.73 0.11
C ASN A 30 -19.39 -11.32 0.68
N ASP A 31 -20.25 -10.83 1.58
CA ASP A 31 -20.10 -9.52 2.23
C ASP A 31 -18.77 -9.32 3.00
N GLY A 32 -18.07 -10.41 3.37
CA GLY A 32 -16.74 -10.40 3.97
C GLY A 32 -15.57 -10.51 2.98
N GLY A 33 -15.82 -10.54 1.66
CA GLY A 33 -14.77 -10.59 0.65
C GLY A 33 -14.22 -11.98 0.31
N GLU A 34 -14.80 -13.05 0.85
CA GLU A 34 -14.48 -14.42 0.46
C GLU A 34 -15.06 -14.72 -0.92
N ILE A 35 -14.24 -15.29 -1.81
CA ILE A 35 -14.67 -15.70 -3.15
C ILE A 35 -15.28 -17.10 -3.05
N THR A 36 -16.61 -17.18 -3.19
CA THR A 36 -17.36 -18.43 -3.07
C THR A 36 -17.44 -19.21 -4.38
N ALA A 37 -17.31 -18.52 -5.52
CA ALA A 37 -17.22 -19.14 -6.84
C ALA A 37 -16.36 -18.29 -7.78
N HIS A 38 -15.64 -18.95 -8.70
CA HIS A 38 -14.91 -18.31 -9.79
C HIS A 38 -14.92 -19.24 -11.01
N GLN A 39 -15.53 -18.81 -12.11
CA GLN A 39 -15.56 -19.50 -13.39
C GLN A 39 -14.99 -18.61 -14.50
N GLN A 40 -14.25 -19.20 -15.43
CA GLN A 40 -13.64 -18.55 -16.59
C GLN A 40 -13.25 -19.63 -17.60
N ASP A 41 -13.16 -19.29 -18.89
CA ASP A 41 -12.80 -20.24 -19.96
C ASP A 41 -11.49 -19.85 -20.71
N GLY A 42 -10.79 -18.81 -20.28
CA GLY A 42 -9.58 -18.27 -20.95
C GLY A 42 -8.26 -18.88 -20.48
N TYR A 43 -8.23 -19.49 -19.30
CA TYR A 43 -7.07 -20.06 -18.62
C TYR A 43 -7.36 -21.50 -18.18
N PRO A 44 -6.35 -22.35 -17.98
CA PRO A 44 -6.55 -23.70 -17.43
C PRO A 44 -7.32 -23.69 -16.09
N ASP A 45 -8.20 -24.67 -15.86
CA ASP A 45 -8.95 -24.80 -14.60
C ASP A 45 -8.05 -25.27 -13.45
N ASP A 46 -7.16 -26.22 -13.75
CA ASP A 46 -6.16 -26.74 -12.82
C ASP A 46 -5.04 -25.69 -12.64
N PRO A 47 -4.85 -25.14 -11.42
CA PRO A 47 -3.78 -24.19 -11.15
C PRO A 47 -2.39 -24.71 -11.51
N ASP A 48 -2.13 -26.02 -11.42
CA ASP A 48 -0.83 -26.61 -11.75
C ASP A 48 -0.55 -26.62 -13.26
N GLU A 49 -1.59 -26.43 -14.09
CA GLU A 49 -1.48 -26.32 -15.55
C GLU A 49 -1.31 -24.86 -16.01
N ARG A 50 -1.49 -23.88 -15.13
CA ARG A 50 -1.33 -22.44 -15.45
C ARG A 50 0.14 -22.05 -15.45
N THR A 51 0.50 -21.20 -16.40
CA THR A 51 1.72 -20.40 -16.29
C THR A 51 1.63 -19.41 -15.12
N PHE A 52 2.78 -18.84 -14.76
CA PHE A 52 2.82 -17.79 -13.73
C PHE A 52 1.96 -16.59 -14.13
N GLU A 53 2.03 -16.13 -15.37
CA GLU A 53 1.23 -15.02 -15.89
C GLU A 53 -0.28 -15.30 -15.87
N GLU A 54 -0.71 -16.49 -16.27
CA GLU A 54 -2.14 -16.88 -16.25
C GLU A 54 -2.67 -16.99 -14.82
N SER A 55 -1.87 -17.55 -13.90
CA SER A 55 -2.20 -17.57 -12.46
C SER A 55 -2.38 -16.14 -11.94
N GLU A 56 -1.55 -15.24 -12.42
CA GLU A 56 -1.56 -13.85 -12.03
C GLU A 56 -2.74 -13.07 -12.60
N ALA A 57 -3.15 -13.35 -13.83
CA ALA A 57 -4.36 -12.80 -14.43
C ALA A 57 -5.61 -13.20 -13.63
N VAL A 58 -5.73 -14.49 -13.29
CA VAL A 58 -6.80 -15.00 -12.41
C VAL A 58 -6.76 -14.31 -11.04
N GLY A 59 -5.58 -14.12 -10.44
CA GLY A 59 -5.41 -13.39 -9.19
C GLY A 59 -5.80 -11.91 -9.29
N THR A 60 -5.49 -11.27 -10.40
CA THR A 60 -5.84 -9.86 -10.70
C THR A 60 -7.34 -9.68 -10.79
N SER A 61 -8.06 -10.56 -11.51
CA SER A 61 -9.52 -10.56 -11.57
C SER A 61 -10.16 -10.72 -10.20
N ARG A 62 -9.58 -11.54 -9.32
CA ARG A 62 -10.05 -11.71 -7.94
C ARG A 62 -9.86 -10.46 -7.08
N ARG A 63 -8.70 -9.80 -7.13
CA ARG A 63 -8.45 -8.54 -6.40
C ARG A 63 -9.37 -7.43 -6.89
N PHE A 64 -9.49 -7.29 -8.22
CA PHE A 64 -10.40 -6.32 -8.83
C PHE A 64 -11.86 -6.56 -8.44
N ALA A 65 -12.31 -7.82 -8.40
CA ALA A 65 -13.66 -8.18 -7.96
C ALA A 65 -13.94 -7.69 -6.53
N LYS A 66 -13.03 -7.97 -5.59
CA LYS A 66 -13.15 -7.52 -4.19
C LYS A 66 -13.27 -6.00 -4.13
N TRP A 67 -12.34 -5.29 -4.75
CA TRP A 67 -12.35 -3.82 -4.76
C TRP A 67 -13.60 -3.25 -5.43
N HIS A 68 -14.08 -3.83 -6.53
CA HIS A 68 -15.27 -3.35 -7.21
C HIS A 68 -16.52 -3.50 -6.33
N VAL A 69 -16.69 -4.63 -5.63
CA VAL A 69 -17.78 -4.79 -4.65
C VAL A 69 -17.65 -3.78 -3.51
N TYR A 70 -16.44 -3.60 -2.99
CA TYR A 70 -16.17 -2.57 -1.97
C TYR A 70 -16.60 -1.19 -2.45
N ARG A 71 -16.19 -0.78 -3.65
CA ARG A 71 -16.51 0.55 -4.20
C ARG A 71 -17.99 0.75 -4.51
N GLU A 72 -18.67 -0.27 -5.02
CA GLU A 72 -20.06 -0.17 -5.48
C GLU A 72 -21.10 -0.45 -4.38
N ARG A 73 -20.71 -1.13 -3.29
CA ARG A 73 -21.63 -1.57 -2.21
C ARG A 73 -21.18 -1.18 -0.81
N GLY A 74 -19.92 -0.81 -0.63
CA GLY A 74 -19.36 -0.48 0.69
C GLY A 74 -19.12 -1.70 1.59
N TYR A 75 -19.14 -2.92 1.03
CA TYR A 75 -18.83 -4.12 1.80
C TYR A 75 -17.32 -4.22 2.06
N PRO A 76 -16.89 -4.65 3.26
CA PRO A 76 -15.46 -4.73 3.64
C PRO A 76 -14.80 -5.96 3.02
N THR A 77 -14.76 -6.02 1.69
CA THR A 77 -14.26 -7.18 0.93
C THR A 77 -12.75 -7.20 0.76
N LEU A 78 -12.07 -6.12 1.16
CA LEU A 78 -10.62 -5.97 1.14
C LEU A 78 -10.08 -5.96 2.58
N PRO A 79 -8.96 -6.67 2.86
CA PRO A 79 -8.20 -6.45 4.08
C PRO A 79 -7.86 -4.96 4.23
N PRO A 80 -7.92 -4.38 5.44
CA PRO A 80 -7.72 -2.94 5.61
C PRO A 80 -6.40 -2.43 5.03
N HIS A 81 -5.31 -3.15 5.24
CA HIS A 81 -3.96 -2.80 4.78
C HIS A 81 -3.73 -3.00 3.27
N GLU A 82 -4.66 -3.63 2.55
CA GLU A 82 -4.65 -3.76 1.08
C GLU A 82 -5.66 -2.81 0.41
N ASN A 83 -6.44 -2.07 1.19
CA ASN A 83 -7.45 -1.16 0.68
C ASN A 83 -6.83 0.22 0.36
N PRO A 84 -6.80 0.66 -0.91
CA PRO A 84 -6.19 1.93 -1.30
C PRO A 84 -6.81 3.14 -0.59
N ASP A 85 -8.12 3.10 -0.30
CA ASP A 85 -8.82 4.19 0.38
C ASP A 85 -8.41 4.27 1.87
N ARG A 86 -8.11 3.14 2.53
CA ARG A 86 -7.57 3.14 3.90
C ARG A 86 -6.12 3.58 3.96
N ILE A 87 -5.30 3.17 2.99
CA ILE A 87 -3.91 3.61 2.89
C ILE A 87 -3.85 5.12 2.63
N ALA A 88 -4.75 5.65 1.78
CA ALA A 88 -4.88 7.08 1.56
C ALA A 88 -5.34 7.84 2.82
N ALA A 89 -6.22 7.27 3.64
CA ALA A 89 -6.58 7.81 4.96
C ALA A 89 -5.37 7.89 5.89
N THR A 90 -4.56 6.84 5.93
CA THR A 90 -3.30 6.84 6.69
C THR A 90 -2.32 7.91 6.20
N LEU A 91 -2.16 8.06 4.88
CA LEU A 91 -1.32 9.10 4.29
C LEU A 91 -1.75 10.50 4.75
N VAL A 92 -3.06 10.78 4.67
CA VAL A 92 -3.64 12.07 5.07
C VAL A 92 -3.46 12.33 6.55
N ALA A 93 -3.67 11.33 7.41
CA ALA A 93 -3.49 11.45 8.85
C ALA A 93 -2.03 11.73 9.23
N ILE A 94 -1.08 10.99 8.65
CA ILE A 94 0.36 11.16 8.92
C ILE A 94 0.86 12.52 8.46
N ALA A 95 0.44 12.98 7.27
CA ALA A 95 0.88 14.24 6.68
C ALA A 95 0.58 15.47 7.55
N GLN A 96 -0.48 15.39 8.36
CA GLN A 96 -1.00 16.52 9.14
C GLN A 96 -0.66 16.46 10.63
N LEU A 97 0.03 15.40 11.07
CA LEU A 97 0.57 15.35 12.42
C LEU A 97 1.45 16.58 12.68
N SER A 98 1.35 17.11 13.90
CA SER A 98 2.32 18.09 14.38
C SER A 98 3.71 17.45 14.41
N ASP A 99 4.77 18.27 14.40
CA ASP A 99 6.14 17.74 14.46
C ASP A 99 6.39 16.94 15.75
N GLU A 100 5.75 17.35 16.84
CA GLU A 100 5.81 16.64 18.13
C GLU A 100 5.10 15.29 18.08
N ASP A 101 3.89 15.23 17.52
CA ASP A 101 3.14 13.97 17.40
C ASP A 101 3.82 13.01 16.42
N PHE A 102 4.35 13.53 15.31
CA PHE A 102 5.07 12.74 14.33
C PHE A 102 6.36 12.15 14.92
N ASP A 103 7.15 12.91 15.68
CA ASP A 103 8.33 12.35 16.38
C ASP A 103 7.91 11.32 17.43
N THR A 104 6.82 11.59 18.16
CA THR A 104 6.32 10.67 19.19
C THR A 104 5.92 9.31 18.59
N LEU A 105 5.22 9.31 17.45
CA LEU A 105 4.73 8.07 16.81
C LEU A 105 5.80 7.41 15.92
N PHE A 106 6.50 8.19 15.09
CA PHE A 106 7.37 7.68 14.03
C PHE A 106 8.87 7.91 14.30
N GLY A 107 9.25 8.62 15.37
CA GLY A 107 10.66 8.94 15.67
C GLY A 107 11.53 7.71 15.91
N ASN A 108 11.00 6.66 16.55
CA ASN A 108 11.71 5.38 16.67
C ASN A 108 11.92 4.74 15.29
N TYR A 109 10.90 4.73 14.44
CA TYR A 109 10.99 4.19 13.08
C TYR A 109 12.00 4.96 12.25
N TYR A 110 11.98 6.30 12.31
CA TYR A 110 13.01 7.16 11.71
C TYR A 110 14.42 6.79 12.19
N ARG A 111 14.66 6.69 13.50
CA ARG A 111 15.98 6.34 14.05
C ARG A 111 16.45 4.97 13.59
N GLN A 112 15.55 3.98 13.49
CA GLN A 112 15.87 2.66 12.97
C GLN A 112 16.41 2.72 11.54
N HIS A 113 15.76 3.49 10.67
CA HIS A 113 16.20 3.68 9.29
C HIS A 113 17.47 4.52 9.19
N ALA A 114 17.53 5.63 9.92
CA ALA A 114 18.64 6.57 9.88
C ALA A 114 19.94 5.97 10.42
N HIS A 115 19.89 5.04 11.38
CA HIS A 115 21.07 4.35 11.94
C HIS A 115 21.96 3.71 10.87
N HIS A 116 21.37 3.19 9.78
CA HIS A 116 22.12 2.58 8.67
C HIS A 116 23.04 3.56 7.93
N PHE A 117 22.73 4.86 8.00
CA PHE A 117 23.49 5.93 7.30
C PHE A 117 24.13 6.93 8.26
N GLN A 118 23.69 6.93 9.52
CA GLN A 118 24.12 7.82 10.60
C GLN A 118 24.37 6.98 11.86
N PRO A 119 25.51 6.30 11.96
CA PRO A 119 25.78 5.34 13.03
C PRO A 119 25.84 5.96 14.45
N ASP A 120 25.92 7.29 14.54
CA ASP A 120 25.84 8.02 15.81
C ASP A 120 24.41 8.07 16.38
N LEU A 121 23.37 7.82 15.56
CA LEU A 121 22.00 7.66 16.02
C LEU A 121 21.81 6.23 16.53
N GLU A 122 21.27 6.06 17.73
CA GLU A 122 21.00 4.73 18.29
C GLU A 122 19.75 4.12 17.64
N ALA A 123 19.89 2.92 17.08
CA ALA A 123 18.75 2.13 16.59
C ALA A 123 17.94 1.58 17.77
N PRO A 124 16.60 1.70 17.75
CA PRO A 124 15.77 1.13 18.81
C PRO A 124 15.77 -0.40 18.83
N ILE A 125 16.04 -1.06 17.70
CA ILE A 125 16.09 -2.51 17.58
C ILE A 125 17.39 -2.93 16.90
N GLU A 126 18.09 -3.90 17.51
CA GLU A 126 19.18 -4.63 16.88
C GLU A 126 18.61 -5.72 15.98
N PRO A 127 18.88 -5.71 14.66
CA PRO A 127 18.51 -6.81 13.78
C PRO A 127 19.19 -8.11 14.24
N PRO A 128 18.60 -9.29 13.97
CA PRO A 128 19.24 -10.57 14.22
C PRO A 128 20.67 -10.63 13.66
N ALA A 129 21.62 -11.13 14.46
CA ALA A 129 23.06 -11.12 14.14
C ALA A 129 23.47 -11.99 12.94
N ASP A 130 22.58 -12.87 12.47
CA ASP A 130 22.82 -13.85 11.40
C ASP A 130 22.37 -13.34 10.02
N ILE A 131 21.98 -12.07 9.89
CA ILE A 131 21.63 -11.46 8.60
C ILE A 131 22.93 -11.01 7.93
N ASP A 132 23.27 -11.60 6.79
CA ASP A 132 24.42 -11.13 6.00
C ASP A 132 24.14 -9.70 5.52
N ALA A 133 25.17 -8.85 5.42
CA ALA A 133 25.01 -7.44 5.01
C ALA A 133 24.40 -7.27 3.60
N ASP A 134 24.43 -8.34 2.81
CA ASP A 134 23.91 -8.42 1.44
C ASP A 134 22.49 -9.01 1.40
N GLU A 135 21.95 -9.45 2.53
CA GLU A 135 20.61 -10.04 2.63
C GLU A 135 19.53 -8.98 2.81
N PHE A 136 18.35 -9.29 2.26
CA PHE A 136 17.19 -8.43 2.31
C PHE A 136 16.76 -8.14 3.75
N LEU A 137 16.66 -6.85 4.09
CA LEU A 137 16.21 -6.33 5.38
C LEU A 137 15.15 -5.25 5.17
N ARG A 138 13.99 -5.44 5.79
CA ARG A 138 12.86 -4.51 5.76
C ARG A 138 12.34 -4.30 7.18
N TYR A 139 11.98 -3.05 7.48
CA TYR A 139 11.31 -2.69 8.72
C TYR A 139 9.86 -2.37 8.44
N GLU A 140 8.96 -2.95 9.23
CA GLU A 140 7.53 -2.70 9.12
C GLU A 140 6.98 -2.01 10.36
N LEU A 141 5.94 -1.21 10.15
CA LEU A 141 5.23 -0.51 11.21
C LEU A 141 3.72 -0.56 10.90
N ASP A 142 2.95 -1.13 11.81
CA ASP A 142 1.50 -1.12 11.71
C ASP A 142 0.95 0.23 12.14
N VAL A 143 0.01 0.76 11.38
CA VAL A 143 -0.67 2.03 11.68
C VAL A 143 -2.16 1.79 11.88
N TYR A 144 -2.68 2.35 12.97
CA TYR A 144 -4.07 2.27 13.37
C TYR A 144 -4.66 3.67 13.35
N LEU A 145 -5.71 3.88 12.56
CA LEU A 145 -6.46 5.12 12.51
C LEU A 145 -7.53 5.15 13.59
N GLY A 146 -7.63 6.27 14.28
CA GLY A 146 -8.68 6.57 15.24
C GLY A 146 -9.77 7.41 14.58
N VAL A 147 -11.02 7.05 14.83
CA VAL A 147 -12.18 7.92 14.65
C VAL A 147 -13.20 7.64 15.75
N ASP A 148 -13.99 8.66 16.07
CA ASP A 148 -15.17 8.56 16.93
C ASP A 148 -16.31 7.84 16.18
N GLU A 149 -16.25 6.51 16.10
CA GLU A 149 -17.20 5.62 15.39
C GLU A 149 -17.29 5.89 13.85
N GLY A 150 -17.62 4.86 13.06
CA GLY A 150 -17.96 5.06 11.64
C GLY A 150 -16.80 5.36 10.66
N LEU A 151 -15.56 4.87 10.89
CA LEU A 151 -14.42 5.05 9.97
C LEU A 151 -14.76 4.65 8.54
N GLU A 152 -15.42 3.50 8.41
CA GLU A 152 -15.79 2.94 7.12
C GLU A 152 -16.79 3.84 6.39
N GLU A 153 -17.81 4.33 7.09
CA GLU A 153 -18.79 5.27 6.54
C GLU A 153 -18.14 6.59 6.15
N THR A 154 -17.24 7.09 6.99
CA THR A 154 -16.46 8.32 6.73
C THR A 154 -15.60 8.16 5.48
N ILE A 155 -14.81 7.09 5.39
CA ILE A 155 -14.00 6.83 4.19
C ILE A 155 -14.89 6.73 2.95
N GLN A 156 -16.01 6.02 3.02
CA GLN A 156 -16.94 5.86 1.89
C GLN A 156 -17.58 7.18 1.44
N GLU A 157 -18.01 8.03 2.37
CA GLU A 157 -18.54 9.37 2.06
C GLU A 157 -17.49 10.22 1.35
N PHE A 158 -16.24 10.19 1.84
CA PHE A 158 -15.14 10.93 1.24
C PHE A 158 -14.73 10.41 -0.11
N VAL A 159 -14.70 9.09 -0.27
CA VAL A 159 -14.45 8.41 -1.54
C VAL A 159 -15.45 8.89 -2.59
N ALA A 160 -16.73 8.96 -2.23
CA ALA A 160 -17.78 9.43 -3.14
C ALA A 160 -17.61 10.89 -3.58
N VAL A 161 -16.91 11.73 -2.81
CA VAL A 161 -16.65 13.15 -3.13
C VAL A 161 -15.23 13.45 -3.61
N GLY A 162 -14.37 12.44 -3.81
CA GLY A 162 -13.04 12.59 -4.40
C GLY A 162 -11.87 12.47 -3.43
N PHE A 163 -11.92 11.49 -2.51
CA PHE A 163 -10.87 11.26 -1.52
C PHE A 163 -9.45 11.07 -2.11
N ASP A 164 -9.33 10.33 -3.23
CA ASP A 164 -8.07 10.17 -3.94
C ASP A 164 -7.45 11.52 -4.36
N GLU A 165 -8.29 12.49 -4.73
CA GLU A 165 -7.85 13.84 -5.08
C GLU A 165 -7.37 14.61 -3.84
N ALA A 166 -8.08 14.47 -2.72
CA ALA A 166 -7.69 15.06 -1.44
C ALA A 166 -6.31 14.55 -0.99
N ALA A 167 -6.12 13.23 -0.95
CA ALA A 167 -4.84 12.60 -0.62
C ALA A 167 -3.74 12.99 -1.62
N GLY A 168 -4.06 13.08 -2.91
CA GLY A 168 -3.13 13.57 -3.93
C GLY A 168 -2.66 15.01 -3.72
N ARG A 169 -3.58 15.90 -3.33
CA ARG A 169 -3.26 17.30 -2.98
C ARG A 169 -2.38 17.36 -1.73
N THR A 170 -2.69 16.56 -0.71
CA THR A 170 -1.87 16.43 0.50
C THR A 170 -0.44 16.04 0.15
N LEU A 171 -0.26 14.98 -0.63
CA LEU A 171 1.06 14.52 -1.05
C LEU A 171 1.83 15.61 -1.83
N LYS A 172 1.14 16.32 -2.73
CA LYS A 172 1.75 17.43 -3.48
C LYS A 172 2.17 18.58 -2.58
N SER A 173 1.35 18.94 -1.58
CA SER A 173 1.63 20.04 -0.64
C SER A 173 2.83 19.77 0.27
N LEU A 174 3.13 18.50 0.56
CA LEU A 174 4.32 18.11 1.32
C LEU A 174 5.60 18.25 0.49
N ALA A 175 5.54 17.93 -0.80
CA ALA A 175 6.69 18.01 -1.70
C ALA A 175 6.98 19.45 -2.17
N GLU A 176 5.93 20.25 -2.35
CA GLU A 176 6.02 21.63 -2.81
C GLU A 176 5.14 22.51 -1.91
N PRO A 177 5.64 23.63 -1.36
CA PRO A 177 4.80 24.57 -0.62
C PRO A 177 3.81 25.22 -1.58
N VAL A 178 2.63 24.62 -1.71
CA VAL A 178 1.49 25.15 -2.47
C VAL A 178 0.58 25.90 -1.49
N ASP A 179 0.07 27.05 -1.91
CA ASP A 179 -0.92 27.84 -1.15
C ASP A 179 -2.29 27.13 -1.27
N VAL A 180 -2.51 26.09 -0.45
CA VAL A 180 -3.75 25.30 -0.43
C VAL A 180 -4.49 25.56 0.87
N ASP A 181 -5.64 26.25 0.77
CA ASP A 181 -6.62 26.43 1.85
C ASP A 181 -7.45 25.14 2.06
N PHE A 182 -6.78 23.99 2.03
CA PHE A 182 -7.38 22.66 2.13
C PHE A 182 -6.87 21.97 3.37
N ASP A 183 -7.75 21.80 4.35
CA ASP A 183 -7.53 21.02 5.58
C ASP A 183 -8.34 19.71 5.46
N PRO A 184 -7.73 18.63 4.93
CA PRO A 184 -8.41 17.35 4.78
C PRO A 184 -8.71 16.70 6.13
N GLN A 185 -7.93 16.95 7.19
CA GLN A 185 -8.20 16.39 8.52
C GLN A 185 -9.42 17.02 9.18
N ALA A 186 -9.62 18.33 9.04
CA ALA A 186 -10.86 18.97 9.50
C ALA A 186 -12.10 18.43 8.79
N ALA A 187 -11.96 17.91 7.56
CA ALA A 187 -13.05 17.30 6.83
C ALA A 187 -13.34 15.88 7.34
N LEU A 188 -12.32 15.06 7.59
CA LEU A 188 -12.49 13.63 7.90
C LEU A 188 -12.42 13.26 9.39
N GLY A 189 -11.88 14.11 10.26
CA GLY A 189 -11.59 13.76 11.66
C GLY A 189 -10.61 12.60 11.82
N LEU A 190 -9.72 12.36 10.83
CA LEU A 190 -8.75 11.27 10.88
C LEU A 190 -7.65 11.57 11.87
N GLU A 191 -7.36 10.62 12.76
CA GLU A 191 -6.22 10.70 13.66
C GLU A 191 -5.43 9.39 13.61
N VAL A 192 -4.12 9.44 13.85
CA VAL A 192 -3.34 8.22 14.09
C VAL A 192 -3.54 7.83 15.55
N GLU A 193 -4.32 6.78 15.80
CA GLU A 193 -4.65 6.28 17.14
C GLU A 193 -3.44 5.59 17.80
N ALA A 194 -2.72 4.79 17.02
CA ALA A 194 -1.57 4.03 17.50
C ALA A 194 -0.69 3.58 16.34
N VAL A 195 0.57 3.26 16.68
CA VAL A 195 1.46 2.47 15.85
C VAL A 195 1.97 1.27 16.65
N SER A 196 2.34 0.19 15.98
CA SER A 196 3.00 -0.95 16.64
C SER A 196 4.45 -0.65 17.00
N ASP A 197 5.10 -1.59 17.69
CA ASP A 197 6.56 -1.68 17.65
C ASP A 197 7.04 -2.00 16.21
N ILE A 198 8.33 -1.86 15.96
CA ILE A 198 8.90 -2.11 14.63
C ILE A 198 9.06 -3.62 14.44
N ARG A 199 8.46 -4.18 13.37
CA ARG A 199 8.77 -5.55 12.93
C ARG A 199 9.97 -5.55 12.01
N VAL A 200 10.78 -6.60 12.12
CA VAL A 200 11.91 -6.84 11.22
C VAL A 200 11.58 -8.02 10.32
N ALA A 201 11.51 -7.75 9.02
CA ALA A 201 11.43 -8.77 7.99
C ALA A 201 12.81 -8.96 7.35
N TYR A 202 13.29 -10.20 7.31
CA TYR A 202 14.60 -10.55 6.81
C TYR A 202 14.59 -11.90 6.10
N GLN A 203 15.53 -12.16 5.20
CA GLN A 203 15.66 -13.45 4.54
C GLN A 203 16.69 -14.35 5.25
N THR A 204 16.41 -15.64 5.33
CA THR A 204 17.34 -16.68 5.84
C THR A 204 17.63 -17.69 4.74
N GLY A 205 18.11 -17.16 3.61
CA GLY A 205 18.30 -17.87 2.34
C GLY A 205 17.21 -17.61 1.29
N PRO A 206 17.41 -18.08 0.04
CA PRO A 206 16.57 -17.71 -1.10
C PRO A 206 15.09 -18.06 -0.89
N GLY A 207 14.23 -17.04 -0.87
CA GLY A 207 12.78 -17.18 -0.73
C GLY A 207 12.30 -17.57 0.68
N ASN A 208 13.18 -17.60 1.68
CA ASN A 208 12.81 -17.90 3.07
C ASN A 208 12.77 -16.61 3.90
N GLU A 209 11.70 -15.86 3.76
CA GLU A 209 11.44 -14.67 4.55
C GLU A 209 10.99 -15.04 5.98
N GLN A 210 11.56 -14.34 6.95
CA GLN A 210 11.25 -14.42 8.37
C GLN A 210 10.77 -13.03 8.79
N VAL A 211 9.70 -12.98 9.58
CA VAL A 211 9.22 -11.74 10.19
C VAL A 211 9.22 -11.94 11.69
N LEU A 212 9.89 -11.03 12.42
CA LEU A 212 9.84 -11.04 13.86
C LEU A 212 8.43 -10.67 14.33
N GLU A 213 7.79 -11.60 15.04
CA GLU A 213 6.48 -11.36 15.65
C GLU A 213 6.60 -10.32 16.76
N ILE A 214 5.61 -9.41 16.82
CA ILE A 214 5.45 -8.41 17.87
C ILE A 214 4.03 -8.45 18.40
N GLU A 215 3.83 -7.92 19.60
CA GLU A 215 2.48 -7.73 20.14
C GLU A 215 1.77 -6.60 19.39
N SER A 216 0.58 -6.88 18.87
CA SER A 216 -0.27 -5.85 18.28
C SER A 216 -0.77 -4.89 19.37
N PRO A 217 -0.70 -3.56 19.17
CA PRO A 217 -1.24 -2.61 20.12
C PRO A 217 -2.78 -2.63 20.18
N ARG A 218 -3.45 -3.29 19.21
CA ARG A 218 -4.92 -3.32 19.09
C ARG A 218 -5.45 -4.71 18.76
N GLU A 219 -6.64 -5.03 19.25
CA GLU A 219 -7.37 -6.27 18.94
C GLU A 219 -8.14 -6.16 17.60
N ARG A 220 -7.49 -5.62 16.57
CA ARG A 220 -8.00 -5.50 15.19
C ARG A 220 -6.84 -5.47 14.20
N GLU A 221 -7.13 -5.68 12.93
CA GLU A 221 -6.13 -5.49 11.87
C GLU A 221 -5.73 -4.01 11.77
N PRO A 222 -4.46 -3.72 11.43
CA PRO A 222 -4.02 -2.36 11.17
C PRO A 222 -4.66 -1.81 9.89
N ASP A 223 -4.88 -0.51 9.86
CA ASP A 223 -5.41 0.18 8.68
C ASP A 223 -4.38 0.23 7.56
N THR A 224 -3.10 0.21 7.89
CA THR A 224 -2.00 0.21 6.93
C THR A 224 -0.75 -0.40 7.57
N ILE A 225 0.07 -1.06 6.74
CA ILE A 225 1.38 -1.57 7.13
C ILE A 225 2.43 -0.82 6.31
N ILE A 226 3.18 0.07 6.95
CA ILE A 226 4.33 0.75 6.32
C ILE A 226 5.46 -0.27 6.21
N GLN A 227 6.10 -0.39 5.05
CA GLN A 227 7.15 -1.38 4.85
C GLN A 227 8.33 -0.78 4.07
N LEU A 228 9.43 -0.50 4.77
CA LEU A 228 10.56 0.19 4.16
C LEU A 228 11.85 -0.59 4.36
N VAL A 229 12.64 -0.61 3.29
CA VAL A 229 14.08 -0.86 3.41
C VAL A 229 14.76 0.41 3.96
N PRO A 230 15.93 0.30 4.60
CA PRO A 230 16.69 1.46 5.03
C PRO A 230 16.96 2.44 3.87
N LEU A 231 16.50 3.70 4.03
CA LEU A 231 16.73 4.77 3.05
C LEU A 231 17.31 6.04 3.71
N PRO A 232 18.23 6.75 3.03
CA PRO A 232 18.84 7.95 3.57
C PRO A 232 17.88 9.15 3.44
N THR A 233 17.39 9.66 4.56
CA THR A 233 16.50 10.84 4.59
C THR A 233 17.12 12.08 5.24
N GLY A 234 18.16 11.91 6.06
CA GLY A 234 18.91 13.02 6.66
C GLY A 234 18.23 13.72 7.84
N SER A 235 16.89 13.85 7.84
CA SER A 235 16.11 14.53 8.89
C SER A 235 14.72 13.91 9.06
N LEU A 236 14.06 14.19 10.18
CA LEU A 236 12.71 13.71 10.48
C LEU A 236 11.67 14.25 9.48
N ASP A 237 11.79 15.50 9.05
CA ASP A 237 10.87 16.12 8.08
C ASP A 237 10.95 15.44 6.71
N MET A 238 12.18 15.18 6.23
CA MET A 238 12.39 14.42 5.00
C MET A 238 11.92 12.96 5.14
N PHE A 239 11.99 12.39 6.35
CA PHE A 239 11.43 11.07 6.62
C PHE A 239 9.90 11.07 6.55
N ARG A 240 9.21 12.09 7.09
CA ARG A 240 7.75 12.25 6.90
C ARG A 240 7.40 12.29 5.42
N LEU A 241 8.14 13.07 4.65
CA LEU A 241 7.96 13.18 3.20
C LEU A 241 8.13 11.81 2.50
N LEU A 242 9.17 11.06 2.86
CA LEU A 242 9.41 9.70 2.36
C LEU A 242 8.26 8.75 2.72
N LEU A 243 7.76 8.78 3.96
CA LEU A 243 6.64 7.93 4.38
C LEU A 243 5.39 8.21 3.54
N CYS A 244 5.01 9.47 3.38
CA CYS A 244 3.84 9.84 2.59
C CYS A 244 4.01 9.44 1.12
N HIS A 245 5.21 9.59 0.55
CA HIS A 245 5.50 9.10 -0.80
C HIS A 245 5.38 7.59 -0.92
N HIS A 246 5.96 6.85 0.03
CA HIS A 246 5.88 5.40 0.09
C HIS A 246 4.43 4.89 0.17
N LEU A 247 3.60 5.52 1.00
CA LEU A 247 2.17 5.22 1.06
C LEU A 247 1.47 5.51 -0.28
N GLY A 248 1.85 6.59 -0.96
CA GLY A 248 1.42 6.85 -2.34
C GLY A 248 1.80 5.72 -3.31
N CYS A 249 3.01 5.18 -3.19
CA CYS A 249 3.46 4.01 -3.95
C CYS A 249 2.72 2.72 -3.56
N GLN A 250 2.33 2.53 -2.30
CA GLN A 250 1.47 1.41 -1.90
C GLN A 250 0.07 1.53 -2.52
N ILE A 251 -0.53 2.73 -2.53
CA ILE A 251 -1.82 2.97 -3.20
C ILE A 251 -1.72 2.66 -4.69
N ARG A 252 -0.66 3.14 -5.36
CA ARG A 252 -0.35 2.79 -6.76
C ARG A 252 -0.36 1.28 -6.97
N ASP A 253 0.34 0.56 -6.11
CA ASP A 253 0.51 -0.88 -6.23
C ASP A 253 -0.83 -1.62 -6.11
N CYS A 254 -1.72 -1.20 -5.20
CA CYS A 254 -3.09 -1.72 -5.14
C CYS A 254 -3.79 -1.63 -6.50
N TYR A 255 -3.78 -0.46 -7.14
CA TYR A 255 -4.42 -0.26 -8.45
C TYR A 255 -3.77 -1.11 -9.56
N LEU A 256 -2.44 -1.11 -9.64
CA LEU A 256 -1.71 -1.88 -10.64
C LEU A 256 -1.95 -3.39 -10.50
N GLU A 257 -1.99 -3.90 -9.27
CA GLU A 257 -2.27 -5.32 -9.00
C GLU A 257 -3.73 -5.71 -9.24
N MET A 258 -4.63 -4.74 -9.29
CA MET A 258 -6.01 -4.89 -9.77
C MET A 258 -6.12 -4.75 -11.29
N GLY A 259 -5.01 -4.53 -12.00
CA GLY A 259 -4.98 -4.40 -13.45
C GLY A 259 -5.60 -3.09 -13.96
N VAL A 260 -5.68 -2.07 -13.11
CA VAL A 260 -6.24 -0.75 -13.45
C VAL A 260 -5.20 0.34 -13.29
N GLU A 261 -5.31 1.40 -14.10
CA GLU A 261 -4.40 2.54 -13.99
C GLU A 261 -4.70 3.33 -12.71
N PRO A 262 -3.70 3.61 -11.86
CA PRO A 262 -3.92 4.42 -10.67
C PRO A 262 -4.38 5.85 -11.01
N PRO A 263 -5.11 6.51 -10.08
CA PRO A 263 -5.38 7.94 -10.15
C PRO A 263 -4.08 8.74 -10.37
N GLU A 264 -4.15 9.86 -11.11
CA GLU A 264 -2.98 10.69 -11.44
C GLU A 264 -2.17 11.10 -10.19
N ALA A 265 -2.87 11.35 -9.09
CA ALA A 265 -2.30 11.61 -7.78
C ALA A 265 -1.31 10.54 -7.30
N PHE A 266 -1.50 9.27 -7.66
CA PHE A 266 -0.71 8.14 -7.19
C PHE A 266 0.15 7.50 -8.29
N ARG A 267 0.27 8.14 -9.46
CA ARG A 267 1.25 7.73 -10.47
C ARG A 267 2.66 8.13 -10.05
N LEU A 268 3.22 7.36 -9.14
CA LEU A 268 4.52 7.59 -8.50
C LEU A 268 5.51 6.49 -8.88
N VAL A 269 6.80 6.79 -8.96
CA VAL A 269 7.87 5.77 -9.03
C VAL A 269 8.60 5.69 -7.69
N GLY A 270 8.99 4.48 -7.29
CA GLY A 270 9.61 4.18 -6.00
C GLY A 270 8.96 2.99 -5.30
N HIS A 271 9.57 2.55 -4.20
CA HIS A 271 9.13 1.36 -3.47
C HIS A 271 7.76 1.56 -2.80
N GLY A 272 6.82 0.66 -3.10
CA GLY A 272 5.56 0.48 -2.37
C GLY A 272 5.56 -0.87 -1.63
N PHE A 273 4.63 -1.76 -1.92
CA PHE A 273 4.65 -3.10 -1.32
C PHE A 273 5.85 -3.90 -1.84
N HIS A 274 6.54 -4.60 -0.94
CA HIS A 274 7.67 -5.47 -1.32
C HIS A 274 7.22 -6.55 -2.30
N GLN A 275 6.07 -7.18 -2.03
CA GLN A 275 5.51 -8.22 -2.89
C GLN A 275 5.18 -7.69 -4.29
N SER A 276 4.68 -6.45 -4.41
CA SER A 276 4.42 -5.82 -5.70
C SER A 276 5.71 -5.59 -6.49
N ALA A 277 6.78 -5.11 -5.83
CA ALA A 277 8.09 -4.98 -6.47
C ALA A 277 8.60 -6.32 -7.03
N GLN A 278 8.40 -7.42 -6.31
CA GLN A 278 8.75 -8.77 -6.79
C GLN A 278 7.91 -9.17 -8.01
N ARG A 279 6.61 -8.86 -8.02
CA ARG A 279 5.73 -9.11 -9.17
C ARG A 279 6.18 -8.31 -10.39
N TYR A 280 6.56 -7.04 -10.21
CA TYR A 280 7.07 -6.18 -11.28
C TYR A 280 8.34 -6.73 -11.92
N ARG A 281 9.25 -7.31 -11.12
CA ARG A 281 10.47 -7.95 -11.64
C ARG A 281 10.20 -9.25 -12.41
N LEU A 282 9.13 -9.98 -12.07
CA LEU A 282 8.84 -11.32 -12.61
C LEU A 282 7.92 -11.31 -13.84
N LEU A 283 7.11 -10.27 -14.01
CA LEU A 283 6.08 -10.20 -15.06
C LEU A 283 6.44 -9.13 -16.07
N GLU A 284 6.70 -9.55 -17.31
CA GLU A 284 7.27 -8.67 -18.35
C GLU A 284 6.37 -7.49 -18.75
N TYR A 285 5.07 -7.56 -18.46
CA TYR A 285 4.12 -6.50 -18.78
C TYR A 285 4.12 -5.34 -17.77
N PHE A 286 4.69 -5.54 -16.58
CA PHE A 286 4.91 -4.45 -15.64
C PHE A 286 6.19 -3.70 -15.99
N LYS A 287 6.17 -2.39 -15.74
CA LYS A 287 7.38 -1.56 -15.77
C LYS A 287 8.03 -1.59 -14.40
N ASP A 288 9.25 -1.08 -14.30
CA ASP A 288 10.00 -0.97 -13.05
C ASP A 288 9.46 0.16 -12.14
N TYR A 289 8.16 0.13 -11.79
CA TYR A 289 7.52 1.15 -10.96
C TYR A 289 8.17 1.30 -9.57
N PHE A 290 8.84 0.25 -9.10
CA PHE A 290 9.54 0.23 -7.82
C PHE A 290 10.87 1.00 -7.85
N ASP A 291 11.44 1.25 -9.04
CA ASP A 291 12.74 1.90 -9.20
C ASP A 291 12.56 3.43 -9.23
N PHE A 292 13.20 4.13 -8.29
CA PHE A 292 13.19 5.59 -8.20
C PHE A 292 13.78 6.28 -9.45
N GLY A 293 14.66 5.58 -10.20
CA GLY A 293 15.28 6.07 -11.43
C GLY A 293 14.49 5.79 -12.71
N ALA A 294 13.36 5.07 -12.62
CA ALA A 294 12.58 4.69 -13.79
C ALA A 294 11.89 5.89 -14.45
N ASP A 295 12.14 6.10 -15.74
CA ASP A 295 11.42 7.09 -16.57
C ASP A 295 10.17 6.45 -17.17
N ILE A 296 9.06 6.54 -16.43
CA ILE A 296 7.76 5.99 -16.83
C ILE A 296 6.82 7.15 -17.21
N PRO A 297 6.33 7.22 -18.47
CA PRO A 297 5.44 8.30 -18.90
C PRO A 297 4.19 8.43 -18.01
N GLY A 298 3.96 9.63 -17.49
CA GLY A 298 2.82 9.94 -16.63
C GLY A 298 3.03 9.63 -15.15
N TYR A 299 4.20 9.09 -14.77
CA TYR A 299 4.59 8.84 -13.41
C TYR A 299 5.67 9.83 -12.97
N ARG A 300 5.72 10.14 -11.67
CA ARG A 300 6.68 11.08 -11.07
C ARG A 300 7.41 10.46 -9.89
N THR A 301 8.63 10.92 -9.63
CA THR A 301 9.36 10.58 -8.40
C THR A 301 9.28 11.74 -7.42
N ILE A 302 9.60 11.48 -6.16
CA ILE A 302 9.83 12.53 -5.17
C ILE A 302 11.30 12.92 -5.14
N ASP A 303 11.57 14.23 -5.06
CA ASP A 303 12.92 14.72 -4.89
C ASP A 303 13.31 14.60 -3.40
N LEU A 304 14.09 13.57 -3.07
CA LEU A 304 14.63 13.35 -1.72
C LEU A 304 15.93 14.14 -1.46
N GLY A 305 16.40 14.97 -2.41
CA GLY A 305 17.50 15.91 -2.19
C GLY A 305 18.93 15.36 -2.14
N GLN A 306 19.18 14.08 -2.45
CA GLN A 306 20.51 13.49 -2.64
C GLN A 306 20.45 12.31 -3.63
N ASP A 307 21.55 12.09 -4.37
CA ASP A 307 21.75 11.03 -5.37
C ASP A 307 21.19 9.66 -4.90
N SER A 308 20.00 9.30 -5.39
CA SER A 308 19.30 8.05 -5.11
C SER A 308 19.89 6.84 -5.86
N ASP A 309 21.11 6.96 -6.40
CA ASP A 309 21.84 5.94 -7.17
C ASP A 309 22.19 4.68 -6.36
N HIS A 310 21.81 4.60 -5.07
CA HIS A 310 22.09 3.48 -4.19
C HIS A 310 20.87 2.66 -3.77
N ALA A 311 19.66 2.98 -4.26
CA ALA A 311 18.43 2.27 -3.90
C ALA A 311 18.06 1.13 -4.88
N THR A 312 19.03 0.49 -5.52
CA THR A 312 18.80 -0.75 -6.29
C THR A 312 19.32 -1.95 -5.50
N LEU A 313 18.49 -2.46 -4.58
CA LEU A 313 18.61 -3.79 -3.99
C LEU A 313 17.35 -4.62 -4.33
#